data_AF-A0A496RUV2-F1
#
_entry.id   AF-A0A496RUV2-F1
#
_cell.length_a   1.000
_cell.length_b   1.000
_cell.length_c   1.000
_cell.angle_alpha   90.00
_cell.angle_beta   90.00
_cell.angle_gamma   90.00
#
_symmetry.space_group_name_H-M   'P 1'
#
loop_
_entity.id
_entity.type
_entity.pdbx_description
1 polymer ?
#
loop_
_entity_poly.entity_id
_entity_poly.type
_entity_poly.pdbx_seq_one_letter_code
_entity_poly.pdbx_strand_id
1 'polypeptide(L)'
;MEKIIIEGNHPLKGEVSISGAKNSALPILSAALLAETPSRIKNIPCVKDVETMLKIISSLGAKVERKGDMVQINPTTLSNPFASYEFVSTMRASICLLGPLLTKKGRAKISLPGGCAIGPRPIDLHLKGLKKLGAKIEIEKGYIIAYGKLKGDNVDLKGPFGSSVLATANIMMAACLAEGKTTIFHSAQEPEIVDLANFLNKMGGKIKGAGERKIEIKGVKALKGTEYTIIPDRIEAITYAIAAIITKGEIEIKNIIPEHLTFPLKKLKQTGATLHLFPEKTRVGAQERPRPLHLTTAPYPGLPTDIQPMLTALLCLCEGKSVVKEAIYPHRFLYTGELQRMGANIIPRKASIIINGVKQLKGAKLMASDIRAGASLVLAGLSAKGETTISRIYHIDRGYERLTEKLSTLGAKIKREPEKTPPPVSTENSQDLKHYVKAILTRK
;
A
#
# COMPACT_ATOMS: atom_id res chain seq x y z
N MET A 1 1.77 -17.40 17.01
CA MET A 1 2.20 -16.36 16.04
C MET A 1 3.56 -16.77 15.49
N GLU A 2 4.03 -16.16 14.41
CA GLU A 2 5.37 -16.38 13.86
C GLU A 2 6.24 -15.13 14.05
N LYS A 3 7.56 -15.34 14.06
CA LYS A 3 8.60 -14.30 14.05
C LYS A 3 9.57 -14.55 12.90
N ILE A 4 10.26 -13.50 12.46
CA ILE A 4 11.37 -13.59 11.49
C ILE A 4 12.69 -13.49 12.26
N ILE A 5 13.65 -14.35 11.93
CA ILE A 5 15.03 -14.30 12.44
C ILE A 5 15.97 -14.08 11.27
N ILE A 6 16.92 -13.15 11.45
CA ILE A 6 17.89 -12.75 10.44
C ILE A 6 19.27 -12.75 11.06
N GLU A 7 20.21 -13.47 10.47
CA GLU A 7 21.64 -13.26 10.65
C GLU A 7 22.10 -12.29 9.55
N GLY A 8 22.63 -11.12 9.95
CA GLY A 8 22.97 -10.04 9.01
C GLY A 8 24.41 -10.10 8.48
N ASN A 9 24.77 -9.15 7.61
CA ASN A 9 26.05 -9.04 6.89
C ASN A 9 26.30 -10.12 5.82
N HIS A 10 25.24 -10.56 5.14
CA HIS A 10 25.36 -11.40 3.94
C HIS A 10 24.96 -10.59 2.70
N PRO A 11 25.90 -10.27 1.78
CA PRO A 11 25.57 -9.58 0.54
C PRO A 11 24.58 -10.38 -0.31
N LEU A 12 23.50 -9.73 -0.73
CA LEU A 12 22.51 -10.37 -1.59
C LEU A 12 23.03 -10.48 -3.03
N LYS A 13 22.86 -11.65 -3.64
CA LYS A 13 23.25 -11.93 -5.02
C LYS A 13 22.23 -12.80 -5.72
N GLY A 14 22.04 -12.56 -7.02
CA GLY A 14 21.17 -13.37 -7.87
C GLY A 14 19.98 -12.58 -8.39
N GLU A 15 18.84 -13.25 -8.52
CA GLU A 15 17.68 -12.73 -9.21
C GLU A 15 16.42 -12.86 -8.35
N VAL A 16 15.55 -11.85 -8.41
CA VAL A 16 14.21 -11.89 -7.79
C VAL A 16 13.15 -11.40 -8.76
N SER A 17 12.04 -12.14 -8.83
CA SER A 17 10.85 -11.73 -9.58
C SER A 17 9.82 -11.08 -8.65
N ILE A 18 9.31 -9.94 -9.06
CA ILE A 18 8.36 -9.12 -8.29
C ILE A 18 6.92 -9.62 -8.52
N SER A 19 6.15 -9.68 -7.46
CA SER A 19 4.73 -10.08 -7.49
C SER A 19 3.85 -8.93 -8.02
N GLY A 20 2.60 -9.21 -8.36
CA GLY A 20 1.64 -8.16 -8.70
C GLY A 20 1.36 -7.18 -7.56
N ALA A 21 1.06 -5.95 -7.93
CA ALA A 21 0.81 -4.85 -7.01
C ALA A 21 -0.44 -5.08 -6.15
N LYS A 22 -0.27 -5.27 -4.85
CA LYS A 22 -1.40 -5.37 -3.91
C LYS A 22 -2.28 -4.11 -3.97
N ASN A 23 -1.67 -2.94 -4.09
CA ASN A 23 -2.40 -1.66 -4.15
C ASN A 23 -3.20 -1.48 -5.46
N SER A 24 -2.88 -2.20 -6.55
CA SER A 24 -3.72 -2.31 -7.74
C SER A 24 -4.78 -3.41 -7.62
N ALA A 25 -4.39 -4.57 -7.09
CA ALA A 25 -5.27 -5.72 -6.96
C ALA A 25 -6.51 -5.41 -6.14
N LEU A 26 -6.38 -4.71 -5.00
CA LEU A 26 -7.52 -4.46 -4.11
C LEU A 26 -8.64 -3.62 -4.77
N PRO A 27 -8.37 -2.47 -5.42
CA PRO A 27 -9.40 -1.77 -6.20
C PRO A 27 -9.91 -2.56 -7.40
N ILE A 28 -9.05 -3.28 -8.14
CA ILE A 28 -9.47 -4.05 -9.33
C ILE A 28 -10.40 -5.22 -8.96
N LEU A 29 -10.12 -5.93 -7.86
CA LEU A 29 -11.00 -6.95 -7.32
C LEU A 29 -12.36 -6.35 -6.92
N SER A 30 -12.38 -5.12 -6.38
CA SER A 30 -13.63 -4.40 -6.08
C SER A 30 -14.38 -3.99 -7.36
N ALA A 31 -13.66 -3.54 -8.40
CA ALA A 31 -14.23 -3.15 -9.68
C ALA A 31 -14.87 -4.32 -10.44
N ALA A 32 -14.36 -5.55 -10.25
CA ALA A 32 -14.95 -6.74 -10.85
C ALA A 32 -16.43 -6.95 -10.47
N LEU A 33 -16.87 -6.40 -9.32
CA LEU A 33 -18.28 -6.42 -8.90
C LEU A 33 -19.21 -5.58 -9.79
N LEU A 34 -18.67 -4.65 -10.58
CA LEU A 34 -19.46 -3.84 -11.51
C LEU A 34 -19.92 -4.65 -12.74
N ALA A 35 -19.21 -5.73 -13.07
CA ALA A 35 -19.46 -6.52 -14.27
C ALA A 35 -20.83 -7.23 -14.25
N GLU A 36 -21.32 -7.60 -15.43
CA GLU A 36 -22.46 -8.53 -15.60
C GLU A 36 -22.01 -9.97 -15.86
N THR A 37 -20.74 -10.16 -16.23
CA THR A 37 -20.15 -11.48 -16.51
C THR A 37 -18.86 -11.68 -15.72
N PRO A 38 -18.36 -12.93 -15.57
CA PRO A 38 -17.14 -13.20 -14.79
C PRO A 38 -15.90 -12.50 -15.34
N SER A 39 -15.02 -12.07 -14.43
CA SER A 39 -13.68 -11.56 -14.77
C SER A 39 -12.60 -12.53 -14.29
N ARG A 40 -11.50 -12.64 -15.05
CA ARG A 40 -10.31 -13.43 -14.70
C ARG A 40 -9.12 -12.51 -14.54
N ILE A 41 -8.54 -12.46 -13.35
CA ILE A 41 -7.50 -11.51 -13.00
C ILE A 41 -6.24 -12.30 -12.62
N LYS A 42 -5.16 -12.12 -13.39
CA LYS A 42 -3.86 -12.78 -13.26
C LYS A 42 -2.87 -11.92 -12.49
N ASN A 43 -1.77 -12.52 -12.03
CA ASN A 43 -0.73 -11.86 -11.23
C ASN A 43 -1.27 -11.26 -9.91
N ILE A 44 -2.19 -11.96 -9.25
CA ILE A 44 -2.74 -11.56 -7.95
C ILE A 44 -1.79 -12.05 -6.84
N PRO A 45 -1.23 -11.15 -6.00
CA PRO A 45 -0.29 -11.55 -4.97
C PRO A 45 -0.95 -12.38 -3.86
N CYS A 46 -0.21 -13.32 -3.29
CA CYS A 46 -0.64 -14.15 -2.15
C CYS A 46 -0.36 -13.41 -0.82
N VAL A 47 -1.12 -12.34 -0.52
CA VAL A 47 -0.96 -11.55 0.71
C VAL A 47 -2.27 -11.43 1.49
N LYS A 48 -2.17 -11.22 2.81
CA LYS A 48 -3.31 -11.27 3.74
C LYS A 48 -4.43 -10.29 3.40
N ASP A 49 -4.10 -9.08 2.93
CA ASP A 49 -5.10 -8.08 2.54
C ASP A 49 -5.91 -8.55 1.31
N VAL A 50 -5.27 -9.20 0.34
CA VAL A 50 -5.97 -9.78 -0.83
C VAL A 50 -6.89 -10.90 -0.39
N GLU A 51 -6.42 -11.84 0.43
CA GLU A 51 -7.26 -12.91 0.97
C GLU A 51 -8.49 -12.37 1.72
N THR A 52 -8.31 -11.29 2.48
CA THR A 52 -9.39 -10.63 3.20
C THR A 52 -10.38 -10.01 2.21
N MET A 53 -9.92 -9.35 1.15
CA MET A 53 -10.78 -8.81 0.11
C MET A 53 -11.59 -9.90 -0.59
N LEU A 54 -10.97 -11.03 -0.94
CA LEU A 54 -11.66 -12.16 -1.58
C LEU A 54 -12.75 -12.72 -0.67
N LYS A 55 -12.47 -12.87 0.63
CA LYS A 55 -13.48 -13.29 1.62
C LYS A 55 -14.64 -12.30 1.74
N ILE A 56 -14.36 -11.00 1.72
CA ILE A 56 -15.42 -9.97 1.71
C ILE A 56 -16.27 -10.14 0.44
N ILE A 57 -15.65 -10.22 -0.73
CA ILE A 57 -16.35 -10.38 -2.01
C ILE A 57 -17.25 -11.63 -2.01
N SER A 58 -16.75 -12.76 -1.51
CA SER A 58 -17.55 -13.97 -1.33
C SER A 58 -18.72 -13.77 -0.37
N SER A 59 -18.50 -13.08 0.76
CA SER A 59 -19.57 -12.80 1.74
C SER A 59 -20.68 -11.87 1.23
N LEU A 60 -20.40 -11.07 0.19
CA LEU A 60 -21.38 -10.24 -0.50
C LEU A 60 -22.26 -11.07 -1.46
N GLY A 61 -21.90 -12.34 -1.71
CA GLY A 61 -22.62 -13.30 -2.55
C GLY A 61 -22.00 -13.54 -3.93
N ALA A 62 -20.87 -12.90 -4.28
CA ALA A 62 -20.17 -13.20 -5.52
C ALA A 62 -19.42 -14.54 -5.41
N LYS A 63 -19.32 -15.31 -6.50
CA LYS A 63 -18.50 -16.53 -6.52
C LYS A 63 -17.04 -16.15 -6.81
N VAL A 64 -16.12 -16.65 -5.99
CA VAL A 64 -14.69 -16.39 -6.11
C VAL A 64 -13.95 -17.72 -6.18
N GLU A 65 -13.12 -17.87 -7.21
CA GLU A 65 -12.27 -19.04 -7.41
C GLU A 65 -10.82 -18.56 -7.57
N ARG A 66 -9.88 -19.15 -6.83
CA ARG A 66 -8.45 -18.84 -6.92
C ARG A 66 -7.68 -20.08 -7.37
N LYS A 67 -6.83 -19.92 -8.39
CA LYS A 67 -5.88 -20.94 -8.84
C LYS A 67 -4.51 -20.28 -8.99
N GLY A 68 -3.62 -20.54 -8.03
CA GLY A 68 -2.30 -19.89 -7.97
C GLY A 68 -2.41 -18.37 -7.82
N ASP A 69 -1.84 -17.64 -8.77
CA ASP A 69 -1.87 -16.18 -8.88
C ASP A 69 -3.06 -15.67 -9.72
N MET A 70 -3.98 -16.54 -10.14
CA MET A 70 -5.18 -16.16 -10.89
C MET A 70 -6.43 -16.24 -10.00
N VAL A 71 -7.26 -15.21 -10.06
CA VAL A 71 -8.56 -15.13 -9.39
C VAL A 71 -9.66 -14.91 -10.42
N GLN A 72 -10.69 -15.73 -10.39
CA GLN A 72 -11.94 -15.54 -11.11
C GLN A 72 -13.02 -15.00 -10.15
N ILE A 73 -13.66 -13.89 -10.52
CA ILE A 73 -14.81 -13.32 -9.79
C ILE A 73 -16.03 -13.36 -10.69
N ASN A 74 -17.09 -14.01 -10.22
CA ASN A 74 -18.40 -13.99 -10.84
C ASN A 74 -19.39 -13.20 -9.97
N PRO A 75 -19.78 -11.98 -10.37
CA PRO A 75 -20.68 -11.12 -9.60
C PRO A 75 -22.17 -11.38 -9.84
N THR A 76 -22.57 -12.35 -10.69
CA THR A 76 -23.99 -12.55 -11.06
C THR A 76 -24.87 -12.94 -9.87
N THR A 77 -24.29 -13.58 -8.85
CA THR A 77 -24.98 -13.99 -7.62
C THR A 77 -24.86 -12.96 -6.48
N LEU A 78 -24.30 -11.77 -6.75
CA LEU A 78 -24.17 -10.70 -5.75
C LEU A 78 -25.55 -10.30 -5.22
N SER A 79 -25.80 -10.58 -3.94
CA SER A 79 -27.12 -10.43 -3.31
C SER A 79 -27.12 -9.46 -2.14
N ASN A 80 -26.00 -9.35 -1.43
CA ASN A 80 -25.91 -8.62 -0.17
C ASN A 80 -24.90 -7.46 -0.25
N PRO A 81 -25.32 -6.19 -0.34
CA PRO A 81 -24.42 -5.04 -0.36
C PRO A 81 -23.98 -4.63 1.06
N PHE A 82 -23.73 -5.59 1.95
CA PHE A 82 -23.32 -5.39 3.33
C PHE A 82 -21.96 -6.01 3.61
N ALA A 83 -20.97 -5.16 3.89
CA ALA A 83 -19.64 -5.58 4.33
C ALA A 83 -19.51 -5.39 5.85
N SER A 84 -19.40 -6.52 6.57
CA SER A 84 -19.40 -6.56 8.04
C SER A 84 -18.12 -6.02 8.66
N TYR A 85 -18.19 -5.69 9.96
CA TYR A 85 -17.08 -5.15 10.75
C TYR A 85 -15.88 -6.11 10.81
N GLU A 86 -16.16 -7.41 10.98
CA GLU A 86 -15.14 -8.45 11.18
C GLU A 86 -14.08 -8.43 10.07
N PHE A 87 -14.50 -8.24 8.82
CA PHE A 87 -13.57 -8.19 7.70
C PHE A 87 -13.00 -6.78 7.46
N VAL A 88 -13.86 -5.76 7.52
CA VAL A 88 -13.52 -4.38 7.14
C VAL A 88 -12.57 -3.69 8.12
N SER A 89 -12.70 -3.99 9.43
CA SER A 89 -11.85 -3.42 10.47
C SER A 89 -10.37 -3.79 10.31
N THR A 90 -10.08 -4.93 9.68
CA THR A 90 -8.71 -5.44 9.51
C THR A 90 -7.97 -4.79 8.33
N MET A 91 -8.70 -4.24 7.35
CA MET A 91 -8.12 -3.74 6.10
C MET A 91 -8.77 -2.44 5.63
N ARG A 92 -7.98 -1.37 5.52
CA ARG A 92 -8.45 -0.05 5.07
C ARG A 92 -9.02 -0.05 3.65
N ALA A 93 -8.44 -0.83 2.75
CA ALA A 93 -8.80 -0.84 1.33
C ALA A 93 -10.22 -1.34 1.05
N SER A 94 -10.89 -1.95 2.05
CA SER A 94 -12.29 -2.35 1.98
C SER A 94 -13.25 -1.19 1.64
N ILE A 95 -12.87 0.06 1.93
CA ILE A 95 -13.64 1.25 1.55
C ILE A 95 -13.86 1.36 0.03
N CYS A 96 -13.00 0.74 -0.79
CA CYS A 96 -13.14 0.70 -2.24
C CYS A 96 -14.37 -0.09 -2.72
N LEU A 97 -15.01 -0.87 -1.86
CA LEU A 97 -16.27 -1.56 -2.18
C LEU A 97 -17.47 -0.59 -2.18
N LEU A 98 -17.36 0.59 -1.56
CA LEU A 98 -18.48 1.52 -1.37
C LEU A 98 -19.08 1.99 -2.71
N GLY A 99 -18.22 2.50 -3.60
CA GLY A 99 -18.61 3.00 -4.91
C GLY A 99 -19.22 1.92 -5.81
N PRO A 100 -18.53 0.78 -6.05
CA PRO A 100 -19.06 -0.34 -6.82
C PRO A 100 -20.41 -0.85 -6.31
N LEU A 101 -20.54 -1.08 -5.00
CA LEU A 101 -21.79 -1.59 -4.42
C LEU A 101 -22.92 -0.57 -4.55
N LEU A 102 -22.64 0.71 -4.25
CA LEU A 102 -23.63 1.77 -4.36
C LEU A 102 -24.14 1.92 -5.79
N THR A 103 -23.25 2.00 -6.77
CA THR A 103 -23.68 2.21 -8.16
C THR A 103 -24.34 0.97 -8.77
N LYS A 104 -23.97 -0.25 -8.34
CA LYS A 104 -24.54 -1.50 -8.87
C LYS A 104 -25.86 -1.88 -8.20
N LYS A 105 -26.03 -1.61 -6.91
CA LYS A 105 -27.19 -2.04 -6.11
C LYS A 105 -28.08 -0.90 -5.63
N GLY A 106 -27.70 0.36 -5.87
CA GLY A 106 -28.40 1.56 -5.39
C GLY A 106 -28.28 1.79 -3.88
N ARG A 107 -27.59 0.90 -3.17
CA ARG A 107 -27.33 0.95 -1.72
C ARG A 107 -26.06 0.19 -1.37
N ALA A 108 -25.39 0.62 -0.31
CA ALA A 108 -24.23 -0.05 0.27
C ALA A 108 -24.16 0.24 1.78
N LYS A 109 -23.82 -0.79 2.57
CA LYS A 109 -23.54 -0.64 4.00
C LYS A 109 -22.18 -1.26 4.30
N ILE A 110 -21.22 -0.45 4.73
CA ILE A 110 -19.83 -0.86 4.96
C ILE A 110 -19.38 -0.33 6.30
N SER A 111 -18.73 -1.15 7.12
CA SER A 111 -18.11 -0.68 8.36
C SER A 111 -17.08 0.42 8.09
N LEU A 112 -16.81 1.27 9.08
CA LEU A 112 -15.68 2.20 9.01
C LEU A 112 -14.37 1.39 8.86
N PRO A 113 -13.48 1.78 7.94
CA PRO A 113 -12.27 1.03 7.66
C PRO A 113 -11.23 1.20 8.78
N GLY A 114 -10.55 0.12 9.14
CA GLY A 114 -9.42 0.17 10.08
C GLY A 114 -8.06 0.24 9.37
N GLY A 115 -7.15 -0.67 9.73
CA GLY A 115 -5.80 -0.80 9.16
C GLY A 115 -4.68 -0.20 10.03
N CYS A 116 -3.53 0.10 9.43
CA CYS A 116 -2.31 0.47 10.17
C CYS A 116 -2.40 1.81 10.92
N ALA A 117 -1.77 1.88 12.09
CA ALA A 117 -1.64 3.10 12.89
C ALA A 117 -0.50 4.01 12.37
N ILE A 118 -0.67 4.57 11.17
CA ILE A 118 0.30 5.49 10.54
C ILE A 118 -0.14 6.97 10.63
N GLY A 119 -1.07 7.28 11.54
CA GLY A 119 -1.71 8.59 11.67
C GLY A 119 -3.16 8.61 11.16
N PRO A 120 -3.82 9.78 11.25
CA PRO A 120 -5.21 9.92 10.84
C PRO A 120 -5.37 9.79 9.34
N ARG A 121 -6.39 9.03 8.96
CA ARG A 121 -6.73 8.78 7.56
C ARG A 121 -8.25 8.92 7.43
N PRO A 122 -8.78 10.16 7.36
CA PRO A 122 -10.21 10.36 7.22
C PRO A 122 -10.70 9.77 5.88
N ILE A 123 -12.00 9.47 5.82
CA ILE A 123 -12.68 8.99 4.62
C ILE A 123 -13.56 10.08 3.98
N ASP A 124 -13.45 11.30 4.48
CA ASP A 124 -14.21 12.49 4.10
C ASP A 124 -14.21 12.71 2.58
N LEU A 125 -13.07 12.55 1.90
CA LEU A 125 -12.98 12.70 0.44
C LEU A 125 -13.81 11.66 -0.32
N HIS A 126 -13.93 10.44 0.20
CA HIS A 126 -14.81 9.42 -0.39
C HIS A 126 -16.27 9.84 -0.27
N LEU A 127 -16.66 10.27 0.93
CA LEU A 127 -18.05 10.62 1.22
C LEU A 127 -18.45 11.90 0.48
N LYS A 128 -17.58 12.91 0.46
CA LYS A 128 -17.74 14.15 -0.30
C LYS A 128 -17.94 13.86 -1.78
N GLY A 129 -17.09 13.01 -2.37
CA GLY A 129 -17.19 12.67 -3.78
C GLY A 129 -18.49 11.92 -4.13
N LEU A 130 -18.88 10.93 -3.33
CA LEU A 130 -20.13 10.19 -3.56
C LEU A 130 -21.37 11.08 -3.36
N LYS A 131 -21.38 11.94 -2.33
CA LYS A 131 -22.46 12.93 -2.12
C LYS A 131 -22.58 13.88 -3.32
N LYS A 132 -21.45 14.30 -3.88
CA LYS A 132 -21.42 15.17 -5.07
C LYS A 132 -22.02 14.48 -6.31
N LEU A 133 -21.90 13.15 -6.40
CA LEU A 133 -22.60 12.34 -7.41
C LEU A 133 -24.06 12.01 -7.07
N GLY A 134 -24.63 12.57 -5.99
CA GLY A 134 -26.03 12.39 -5.60
C GLY A 134 -26.29 11.30 -4.56
N ALA A 135 -25.26 10.69 -3.96
CA ALA A 135 -25.45 9.73 -2.87
C ALA A 135 -25.95 10.40 -1.59
N LYS A 136 -26.91 9.78 -0.91
CA LYS A 136 -27.24 10.07 0.49
C LYS A 136 -26.38 9.16 1.36
N ILE A 137 -25.76 9.72 2.40
CA ILE A 137 -24.81 9.01 3.27
C ILE A 137 -25.07 9.35 4.72
N GLU A 138 -25.24 8.31 5.53
CA GLU A 138 -25.40 8.33 6.97
C GLU A 138 -24.28 7.51 7.64
N ILE A 139 -23.89 7.90 8.84
CA ILE A 139 -22.93 7.14 9.67
C ILE A 139 -23.64 6.74 10.95
N GLU A 140 -23.87 5.44 11.13
CA GLU A 140 -24.59 4.89 12.28
C GLU A 140 -23.82 3.71 12.88
N LYS A 141 -23.59 3.73 14.20
CA LYS A 141 -22.95 2.61 14.93
C LYS A 141 -21.64 2.12 14.29
N GLY A 142 -20.86 3.04 13.71
CA GLY A 142 -19.60 2.71 13.02
C GLY A 142 -19.74 2.14 11.61
N TYR A 143 -20.92 2.22 10.99
CA TYR A 143 -21.17 1.86 9.60
C TYR A 143 -21.46 3.09 8.74
N ILE A 144 -20.95 3.08 7.52
CA ILE A 144 -21.31 3.97 6.43
C ILE A 144 -22.49 3.34 5.71
N ILE A 145 -23.62 4.04 5.70
CA ILE A 145 -24.84 3.64 4.98
C ILE A 145 -25.00 4.62 3.83
N ALA A 146 -24.85 4.15 2.59
CA ALA A 146 -24.98 4.97 1.39
C ALA A 146 -26.11 4.44 0.50
N TYR A 147 -26.92 5.33 -0.06
CA TYR A 147 -28.02 4.97 -0.94
C TYR A 147 -28.34 6.08 -1.95
N GLY A 148 -28.98 5.71 -3.05
CA GLY A 148 -29.40 6.63 -4.11
C GLY A 148 -28.84 6.28 -5.48
N LYS A 149 -29.41 6.91 -6.51
CA LYS A 149 -28.92 6.81 -7.90
C LYS A 149 -27.87 7.88 -8.13
N LEU A 150 -26.75 7.47 -8.73
CA LEU A 150 -25.64 8.38 -8.99
C LEU A 150 -25.80 9.08 -10.34
N LYS A 151 -25.53 10.38 -10.38
CA LYS A 151 -25.45 11.21 -11.58
C LYS A 151 -24.06 11.83 -11.67
N GLY A 152 -23.54 11.91 -12.88
CA GLY A 152 -22.23 12.50 -13.14
C GLY A 152 -22.21 13.98 -12.80
N ASP A 153 -21.12 14.42 -12.15
CA ASP A 153 -20.87 15.80 -11.77
C ASP A 153 -19.35 16.06 -11.72
N ASN A 154 -18.96 17.30 -11.44
CA ASN A 154 -17.61 17.72 -11.14
C ASN A 154 -17.29 17.45 -9.67
N VAL A 155 -16.33 16.56 -9.40
CA VAL A 155 -15.91 16.13 -8.07
C VAL A 155 -14.50 16.64 -7.78
N ASP A 156 -14.35 17.45 -6.73
CA ASP A 156 -13.02 17.92 -6.28
C ASP A 156 -12.53 17.12 -5.06
N LEU A 157 -11.45 16.37 -5.25
CA LEU A 157 -10.80 15.51 -4.25
C LEU A 157 -9.55 16.14 -3.62
N LYS A 158 -9.40 17.47 -3.67
CA LYS A 158 -8.32 18.17 -2.95
C LYS A 158 -8.39 17.91 -1.44
N GLY A 159 -7.42 17.16 -0.92
CA GLY A 159 -7.22 16.95 0.50
C GLY A 159 -6.13 17.86 1.11
N PRO A 160 -6.02 17.91 2.44
CA PRO A 160 -5.03 18.73 3.14
C PRO A 160 -3.58 18.28 2.88
N PHE A 161 -3.37 17.01 2.53
CA PHE A 161 -2.05 16.41 2.29
C PHE A 161 -1.87 15.95 0.83
N GLY A 162 -2.68 16.48 -0.09
CA GLY A 162 -2.68 16.10 -1.51
C GLY A 162 -3.88 15.23 -1.90
N SER A 163 -3.73 14.49 -2.99
CA SER A 163 -4.75 13.59 -3.53
C SER A 163 -4.91 12.34 -2.66
N SER A 164 -6.08 11.70 -2.75
CA SER A 164 -6.34 10.39 -2.11
C SER A 164 -6.50 9.30 -3.16
N VAL A 165 -5.60 8.32 -3.12
CA VAL A 165 -5.60 7.16 -4.04
C VAL A 165 -6.92 6.39 -3.95
N LEU A 166 -7.30 5.97 -2.75
CA LEU A 166 -8.52 5.17 -2.60
C LEU A 166 -9.79 6.01 -2.86
N ALA A 167 -9.79 7.31 -2.57
CA ALA A 167 -10.95 8.15 -2.91
C ALA A 167 -11.08 8.27 -4.43
N THR A 168 -9.98 8.53 -5.14
CA THR A 168 -9.96 8.59 -6.61
C THR A 168 -10.46 7.28 -7.21
N ALA A 169 -9.94 6.13 -6.75
CA ALA A 169 -10.39 4.82 -7.20
C ALA A 169 -11.89 4.58 -6.93
N ASN A 170 -12.35 4.90 -5.73
CA ASN A 170 -13.75 4.70 -5.32
C ASN A 170 -14.73 5.54 -6.14
N ILE A 171 -14.42 6.83 -6.35
CA ILE A 171 -15.25 7.73 -7.17
C ILE A 171 -15.18 7.32 -8.64
N MET A 172 -14.01 6.94 -9.16
CA MET A 172 -13.86 6.48 -10.54
C MET A 172 -14.72 5.23 -10.81
N MET A 173 -14.70 4.24 -9.92
CA MET A 173 -15.55 3.05 -10.03
C MET A 173 -17.05 3.38 -9.94
N ALA A 174 -17.44 4.27 -9.02
CA ALA A 174 -18.83 4.70 -8.89
C ALA A 174 -19.34 5.43 -10.15
N ALA A 175 -18.50 6.30 -10.73
CA ALA A 175 -18.82 7.10 -11.90
C ALA A 175 -19.01 6.26 -13.18
N CYS A 176 -18.43 5.05 -13.26
CA CYS A 176 -18.54 4.20 -14.44
C CYS A 176 -19.97 3.81 -14.82
N LEU A 177 -20.86 3.66 -13.82
CA LEU A 177 -22.28 3.33 -14.05
C LEU A 177 -23.23 4.48 -13.64
N ALA A 178 -22.70 5.65 -13.28
CA ALA A 178 -23.50 6.83 -12.98
C ALA A 178 -24.10 7.44 -14.26
N GLU A 179 -25.25 8.10 -14.17
CA GLU A 179 -25.87 8.73 -15.33
C GLU A 179 -25.13 10.03 -15.71
N GLY A 180 -24.53 10.08 -16.90
CA GLY A 180 -23.90 11.31 -17.43
C GLY A 180 -22.37 11.32 -17.36
N LYS A 181 -21.78 12.52 -17.39
CA LYS A 181 -20.32 12.74 -17.38
C LYS A 181 -19.87 13.13 -15.97
N THR A 182 -18.85 12.47 -15.46
CA THR A 182 -18.15 12.83 -14.22
C THR A 182 -16.77 13.37 -14.56
N THR A 183 -16.36 14.44 -13.88
CA THR A 183 -14.97 14.92 -13.92
C THR A 183 -14.41 14.94 -12.51
N ILE A 184 -13.33 14.18 -12.27
CA ILE A 184 -12.61 14.19 -10.99
C ILE A 184 -11.45 15.16 -11.11
N PHE A 185 -11.43 16.19 -10.28
CA PHE A 185 -10.31 17.12 -10.12
C PHE A 185 -9.46 16.73 -8.91
N HIS A 186 -8.17 17.04 -8.96
CA HIS A 186 -7.19 16.66 -7.93
C HIS A 186 -7.11 15.14 -7.71
N SER A 187 -7.26 14.38 -8.79
CA SER A 187 -7.12 12.93 -8.78
C SER A 187 -5.70 12.49 -8.39
N ALA A 188 -5.64 11.31 -7.78
CA ALA A 188 -4.41 10.55 -7.62
C ALA A 188 -3.84 10.15 -8.99
N GLN A 189 -2.52 10.22 -9.11
CA GLN A 189 -1.76 10.01 -10.36
C GLN A 189 -0.96 8.70 -10.35
N GLU A 190 -1.06 7.96 -9.25
CA GLU A 190 -0.34 6.72 -9.01
C GLU A 190 -0.57 5.68 -10.13
N PRO A 191 0.44 4.86 -10.46
CA PRO A 191 0.30 3.78 -11.44
C PRO A 191 -0.89 2.85 -11.17
N GLU A 192 -1.22 2.66 -9.89
CA GLU A 192 -2.37 1.85 -9.47
C GLU A 192 -3.73 2.44 -9.90
N ILE A 193 -3.83 3.76 -10.08
CA ILE A 193 -5.02 4.44 -10.64
C ILE A 193 -5.12 4.23 -12.14
N VAL A 194 -3.98 4.30 -12.84
CA VAL A 194 -3.91 4.02 -14.27
C VAL A 194 -4.30 2.57 -14.55
N ASP A 195 -3.79 1.64 -13.75
CA ASP A 195 -4.10 0.21 -13.85
C ASP A 195 -5.60 -0.07 -13.65
N LEU A 196 -6.21 0.55 -12.64
CA LEU A 196 -7.66 0.45 -12.43
C LEU A 196 -8.46 1.03 -13.59
N ALA A 197 -8.05 2.18 -14.15
CA ALA A 197 -8.72 2.77 -15.30
C ALA A 197 -8.62 1.89 -16.55
N ASN A 198 -7.45 1.27 -16.77
CA ASN A 198 -7.24 0.32 -17.86
C ASN A 198 -8.13 -0.91 -17.73
N PHE A 199 -8.25 -1.48 -16.52
CA PHE A 199 -9.17 -2.59 -16.25
C PHE A 199 -10.63 -2.18 -16.54
N LEU A 200 -11.08 -1.05 -15.99
CA LEU A 200 -12.46 -0.55 -16.19
C LEU A 200 -12.76 -0.25 -17.66
N ASN A 201 -11.81 0.33 -18.41
CA ASN A 201 -11.95 0.55 -19.86
C ASN A 201 -12.04 -0.78 -20.61
N LYS A 202 -11.24 -1.80 -20.23
CA LYS A 202 -11.32 -3.14 -20.82
C LYS A 202 -12.66 -3.85 -20.53
N MET A 203 -13.32 -3.50 -19.43
CA MET A 203 -14.69 -3.93 -19.12
C MET A 203 -15.78 -3.18 -19.93
N GLY A 204 -15.41 -2.17 -20.74
CA GLY A 204 -16.33 -1.33 -21.52
C GLY A 204 -16.56 0.08 -20.94
N GLY A 205 -15.79 0.48 -19.92
CA GLY A 205 -15.80 1.83 -19.36
C GLY A 205 -15.28 2.87 -20.34
N LYS A 206 -15.53 4.15 -20.03
CA LYS A 206 -15.09 5.30 -20.83
C LYS A 206 -14.38 6.31 -19.95
N ILE A 207 -13.13 6.02 -19.62
CA ILE A 207 -12.28 6.79 -18.71
C ILE A 207 -11.09 7.35 -19.48
N LYS A 208 -10.83 8.66 -19.31
CA LYS A 208 -9.67 9.38 -19.87
C LYS A 208 -8.97 10.20 -18.78
N GLY A 209 -7.68 10.45 -18.95
CA GLY A 209 -6.88 11.28 -18.03
C GLY A 209 -6.39 10.57 -16.77
N ALA A 210 -6.49 9.23 -16.69
CA ALA A 210 -5.89 8.48 -15.58
C ALA A 210 -4.36 8.64 -15.60
N GLY A 211 -3.77 8.99 -14.45
CA GLY A 211 -2.37 9.42 -14.36
C GLY A 211 -2.20 10.94 -14.36
N GLU A 212 -3.26 11.70 -14.66
CA GLU A 212 -3.30 13.16 -14.56
C GLU A 212 -4.09 13.62 -13.32
N ARG A 213 -4.07 14.93 -13.05
CA ARG A 213 -4.83 15.57 -11.97
C ARG A 213 -6.32 15.74 -12.31
N LYS A 214 -6.72 15.41 -13.53
CA LYS A 214 -8.09 15.47 -14.02
C LYS A 214 -8.44 14.14 -14.69
N ILE A 215 -9.46 13.45 -14.20
CA ILE A 215 -10.00 12.23 -14.83
C ILE A 215 -11.41 12.52 -15.32
N GLU A 216 -11.71 12.18 -16.57
CA GLU A 216 -13.03 12.28 -17.15
C GLU A 216 -13.63 10.90 -17.36
N ILE A 217 -14.82 10.67 -16.82
CA ILE A 217 -15.57 9.41 -16.95
C ILE A 217 -16.92 9.69 -17.59
N LYS A 218 -17.24 8.99 -18.69
CA LYS A 218 -18.60 8.93 -19.22
C LYS A 218 -19.26 7.65 -18.73
N GLY A 219 -20.32 7.79 -17.93
CA GLY A 219 -21.07 6.64 -17.44
C GLY A 219 -21.66 5.79 -18.56
N VAL A 220 -21.67 4.47 -18.35
CA VAL A 220 -22.21 3.47 -19.27
C VAL A 220 -23.31 2.66 -18.61
N LYS A 221 -24.16 2.03 -19.42
CA LYS A 221 -25.29 1.23 -18.90
C LYS A 221 -24.85 -0.04 -18.18
N ALA A 222 -23.78 -0.68 -18.69
CA ALA A 222 -23.29 -1.95 -18.19
C ALA A 222 -21.79 -2.07 -18.46
N LEU A 223 -21.14 -2.89 -17.65
CA LEU A 223 -19.76 -3.33 -17.82
C LEU A 223 -19.74 -4.86 -17.93
N LYS A 224 -18.83 -5.40 -18.75
CA LYS A 224 -18.65 -6.85 -18.93
C LYS A 224 -17.37 -7.29 -18.26
N GLY A 225 -17.35 -8.54 -17.78
CA GLY A 225 -16.14 -9.14 -17.25
C GLY A 225 -15.10 -9.34 -18.33
N THR A 226 -13.83 -9.40 -17.92
CA THR A 226 -12.69 -9.47 -18.85
C THR A 226 -11.53 -10.25 -18.25
N GLU A 227 -10.56 -10.60 -19.09
CA GLU A 227 -9.25 -11.08 -18.62
C GLU A 227 -8.31 -9.90 -18.39
N TYR A 228 -7.62 -9.85 -17.26
CA TYR A 228 -6.71 -8.76 -16.92
C TYR A 228 -5.50 -9.27 -16.13
N THR A 229 -4.36 -8.58 -16.24
CA THR A 229 -3.14 -8.91 -15.49
C THR A 229 -2.75 -7.68 -14.67
N ILE A 230 -2.58 -7.85 -13.37
CA ILE A 230 -2.17 -6.76 -12.46
C ILE A 230 -0.74 -6.34 -12.76
N ILE A 231 -0.47 -5.02 -12.72
CA ILE A 231 0.89 -4.49 -12.87
C ILE A 231 1.83 -4.99 -11.74
N PRO A 232 3.16 -4.98 -11.93
CA PRO A 232 4.07 -5.39 -10.87
C PRO A 232 4.11 -4.42 -9.67
N ASP A 233 4.37 -4.95 -8.48
CA ASP A 233 4.44 -4.15 -7.25
C ASP A 233 5.70 -3.30 -7.19
N ARG A 234 5.56 -2.03 -7.59
CA ARG A 234 6.64 -1.05 -7.54
C ARG A 234 7.23 -0.86 -6.13
N ILE A 235 6.45 -1.05 -5.07
CA ILE A 235 6.94 -0.91 -3.69
C ILE A 235 7.73 -2.16 -3.27
N GLU A 236 7.32 -3.35 -3.70
CA GLU A 236 8.13 -4.55 -3.53
C GLU A 236 9.45 -4.44 -4.31
N ALA A 237 9.40 -4.02 -5.58
CA ALA A 237 10.57 -3.85 -6.43
C ALA A 237 11.64 -2.94 -5.79
N ILE A 238 11.23 -1.76 -5.33
CA ILE A 238 12.15 -0.82 -4.67
C ILE A 238 12.61 -1.33 -3.29
N THR A 239 11.84 -2.19 -2.62
CA THR A 239 12.28 -2.86 -1.37
C THR A 239 13.51 -3.72 -1.66
N TYR A 240 13.47 -4.56 -2.71
CA TYR A 240 14.60 -5.41 -3.09
C TYR A 240 15.78 -4.59 -3.63
N ALA A 241 15.53 -3.51 -4.36
CA ALA A 241 16.60 -2.59 -4.77
C ALA A 241 17.36 -2.02 -3.55
N ILE A 242 16.62 -1.61 -2.51
CA ILE A 242 17.23 -1.15 -1.25
C ILE A 242 17.92 -2.31 -0.53
N ALA A 243 17.36 -3.52 -0.55
CA ALA A 243 17.98 -4.71 0.03
C ALA A 243 19.35 -5.02 -0.58
N ALA A 244 19.49 -4.91 -1.90
CA ALA A 244 20.78 -5.06 -2.57
C ALA A 244 21.78 -3.99 -2.11
N ILE A 245 21.36 -2.73 -2.03
CA ILE A 245 22.24 -1.62 -1.64
C ILE A 245 22.66 -1.74 -0.18
N ILE A 246 21.72 -1.97 0.75
CA ILE A 246 21.98 -1.98 2.18
C ILE A 246 22.87 -3.16 2.60
N THR A 247 22.86 -4.25 1.84
CA THR A 247 23.71 -5.43 2.06
C THR A 247 25.02 -5.38 1.27
N LYS A 248 25.27 -4.31 0.50
CA LYS A 248 26.40 -4.20 -0.44
C LYS A 248 26.47 -5.38 -1.44
N GLY A 249 25.30 -5.82 -1.86
CA GLY A 249 25.10 -6.88 -2.83
C GLY A 249 24.87 -6.35 -4.24
N GLU A 250 24.53 -7.26 -5.13
CA GLU A 250 24.12 -6.97 -6.50
C GLU A 250 23.05 -7.97 -6.93
N ILE A 251 21.86 -7.48 -7.26
CA ILE A 251 20.74 -8.32 -7.68
C ILE A 251 20.15 -7.84 -9.00
N GLU A 252 19.50 -8.78 -9.67
CA GLU A 252 18.65 -8.55 -10.81
C GLU A 252 17.18 -8.64 -10.41
N ILE A 253 16.44 -7.56 -10.59
CA ILE A 253 15.00 -7.47 -10.30
C ILE A 253 14.25 -7.65 -11.62
N LYS A 254 13.45 -8.71 -11.72
CA LYS A 254 12.58 -9.00 -12.87
C LYS A 254 11.13 -8.62 -12.58
N ASN A 255 10.35 -8.48 -13.66
CA ASN A 255 8.95 -8.08 -13.61
C ASN A 255 8.80 -6.71 -12.93
N ILE A 256 9.48 -5.71 -13.46
CA ILE A 256 9.48 -4.34 -12.94
C ILE A 256 9.23 -3.39 -14.10
N ILE A 257 8.51 -2.29 -13.85
CA ILE A 257 8.32 -1.19 -14.79
C ILE A 257 9.09 0.02 -14.23
N PRO A 258 10.32 0.31 -14.68
CA PRO A 258 11.15 1.39 -14.12
C PRO A 258 10.48 2.77 -14.14
N GLU A 259 9.59 3.02 -15.10
CA GLU A 259 8.82 4.25 -15.25
C GLU A 259 7.89 4.51 -14.06
N HIS A 260 7.40 3.46 -13.40
CA HIS A 260 6.63 3.58 -12.15
C HIS A 260 7.48 4.00 -10.94
N LEU A 261 8.81 4.01 -11.11
CA LEU A 261 9.80 4.22 -10.05
C LEU A 261 10.86 5.26 -10.42
N THR A 262 10.61 6.13 -11.41
CA THR A 262 11.59 7.12 -11.89
C THR A 262 12.20 7.95 -10.74
N PHE A 263 11.36 8.51 -9.86
CA PHE A 263 11.85 9.32 -8.74
C PHE A 263 12.57 8.49 -7.66
N PRO A 264 12.01 7.37 -7.15
CA PRO A 264 12.72 6.46 -6.24
C PRO A 264 14.08 5.98 -6.76
N LEU A 265 14.16 5.51 -8.01
CA LEU A 265 15.42 5.03 -8.61
C LEU A 265 16.44 6.15 -8.75
N LYS A 266 16.02 7.36 -9.12
CA LYS A 266 16.90 8.54 -9.12
C LYS A 266 17.48 8.82 -7.73
N LYS A 267 16.68 8.66 -6.66
CA LYS A 267 17.16 8.82 -5.28
C LYS A 267 18.14 7.74 -4.87
N LEU A 268 17.93 6.49 -5.26
CA LEU A 268 18.91 5.42 -5.04
C LEU A 268 20.22 5.69 -5.79
N LYS A 269 20.19 6.17 -7.04
CA LYS A 269 21.43 6.56 -7.75
C LYS A 269 22.22 7.65 -7.00
N GLN A 270 21.53 8.59 -6.35
CA GLN A 270 22.18 9.66 -5.56
C GLN A 270 22.94 9.10 -4.34
N THR A 271 22.53 7.95 -3.78
CA THR A 271 23.31 7.31 -2.71
C THR A 271 24.63 6.72 -3.18
N GLY A 272 24.87 6.66 -4.50
CA GLY A 272 26.05 6.01 -5.08
C GLY A 272 25.79 4.57 -5.54
N ALA A 273 24.53 4.11 -5.52
CA ALA A 273 24.17 2.80 -6.07
C ALA A 273 24.32 2.76 -7.59
N THR A 274 24.74 1.61 -8.11
CA THR A 274 24.77 1.30 -9.54
C THR A 274 23.39 0.78 -9.95
N LEU A 275 22.82 1.38 -11.00
CA LEU A 275 21.51 1.02 -11.55
C LEU A 275 21.60 0.88 -13.06
N HIS A 276 21.24 -0.29 -13.58
CA HIS A 276 21.05 -0.53 -15.01
C HIS A 276 19.58 -0.86 -15.26
N LEU A 277 18.87 0.06 -15.93
CA LEU A 277 17.44 -0.04 -16.19
C LEU A 277 17.20 -0.69 -17.55
N PHE A 278 16.30 -1.66 -17.60
CA PHE A 278 15.79 -2.32 -18.80
C PHE A 278 14.24 -2.31 -18.74
N PRO A 279 13.52 -2.51 -19.86
CA PRO A 279 12.06 -2.37 -19.88
C PRO A 279 11.30 -3.19 -18.83
N GLU A 280 11.71 -4.45 -18.58
CA GLU A 280 11.03 -5.35 -17.63
C GLU A 280 11.95 -5.85 -16.50
N LYS A 281 13.11 -5.21 -16.37
CA LYS A 281 14.20 -5.67 -15.51
C LYS A 281 15.07 -4.53 -15.04
N THR A 282 15.65 -4.63 -13.86
CA THR A 282 16.61 -3.66 -13.36
C THR A 282 17.70 -4.36 -12.56
N ARG A 283 18.97 -4.09 -12.89
CA ARG A 283 20.10 -4.52 -12.07
C ARG A 283 20.47 -3.42 -11.09
N VAL A 284 20.63 -3.81 -9.82
CA VAL A 284 20.92 -2.89 -8.71
C VAL A 284 22.05 -3.45 -7.88
N GLY A 285 23.04 -2.63 -7.56
CA GLY A 285 24.07 -3.00 -6.60
C GLY A 285 24.74 -1.80 -5.95
N ALA A 286 25.52 -2.06 -4.91
CA ALA A 286 26.38 -1.08 -4.27
C ALA A 286 27.60 -1.76 -3.64
N GLN A 287 28.75 -1.07 -3.68
CA GLN A 287 30.00 -1.53 -3.03
C GLN A 287 30.37 -0.65 -1.83
N GLU A 288 30.08 0.65 -1.94
CA GLU A 288 30.39 1.63 -0.92
C GLU A 288 29.21 1.90 0.04
N ARG A 289 29.51 2.58 1.15
CA ARG A 289 28.45 3.07 2.05
C ARG A 289 27.61 4.14 1.32
N PRO A 290 26.29 4.20 1.57
CA PRO A 290 25.43 5.13 0.86
C PRO A 290 25.78 6.58 1.21
N ARG A 291 25.72 7.48 0.24
CA ARG A 291 25.76 8.92 0.48
C ARG A 291 24.45 9.42 1.12
N PRO A 292 24.51 10.49 1.94
CA PRO A 292 23.34 11.02 2.61
C PRO A 292 22.34 11.63 1.62
N LEU A 293 21.06 11.67 2.01
CA LEU A 293 19.98 12.26 1.21
C LEU A 293 19.10 13.21 2.04
N HIS A 294 18.54 14.18 1.33
CA HIS A 294 17.42 14.98 1.80
C HIS A 294 16.15 14.54 1.05
N LEU A 295 15.17 14.05 1.80
CA LEU A 295 13.95 13.45 1.30
C LEU A 295 12.73 14.18 1.86
N THR A 296 11.74 14.43 1.00
CA THR A 296 10.40 14.86 1.41
C THR A 296 9.40 14.00 0.64
N THR A 297 8.50 13.34 1.36
CA THR A 297 7.43 12.54 0.72
C THR A 297 6.43 13.46 0.04
N ALA A 298 5.86 12.99 -1.07
CA ALA A 298 4.85 13.71 -1.84
C ALA A 298 3.96 12.71 -2.60
N PRO A 299 2.76 13.11 -3.06
CA PRO A 299 1.95 12.28 -3.95
C PRO A 299 2.73 11.95 -5.24
N TYR A 300 2.35 10.88 -5.93
CA TYR A 300 2.97 10.52 -7.21
C TYR A 300 2.85 11.70 -8.22
N PRO A 301 3.90 12.03 -9.01
CA PRO A 301 5.16 11.29 -9.23
C PRO A 301 6.31 11.59 -8.25
N GLY A 302 6.02 12.23 -7.10
CA GLY A 302 7.00 12.47 -6.05
C GLY A 302 7.44 11.23 -5.27
N LEU A 303 8.14 11.42 -4.15
CA LEU A 303 8.63 10.32 -3.33
C LEU A 303 7.47 9.67 -2.54
N PRO A 304 7.14 8.40 -2.80
CA PRO A 304 6.01 7.76 -2.14
C PRO A 304 6.31 7.56 -0.64
N THR A 305 5.36 7.92 0.21
CA THR A 305 5.46 7.67 1.68
C THR A 305 5.69 6.19 2.00
N ASP A 306 5.26 5.27 1.14
CA ASP A 306 5.43 3.83 1.36
C ASP A 306 6.88 3.34 1.34
N ILE A 307 7.80 4.08 0.72
CA ILE A 307 9.23 3.69 0.68
C ILE A 307 10.07 4.41 1.73
N GLN A 308 9.48 5.40 2.40
CA GLN A 308 10.15 6.24 3.37
C GLN A 308 10.78 5.44 4.53
N PRO A 309 10.14 4.39 5.10
CA PRO A 309 10.78 3.59 6.14
C PRO A 309 12.01 2.82 5.66
N MET A 310 11.94 2.25 4.45
CA MET A 310 13.03 1.45 3.87
C MET A 310 14.23 2.32 3.48
N LEU A 311 13.98 3.52 2.94
CA LEU A 311 15.04 4.50 2.71
C LEU A 311 15.65 4.97 4.03
N THR A 312 14.85 5.13 5.09
CA THR A 312 15.38 5.48 6.41
C THR A 312 16.34 4.42 6.93
N ALA A 313 16.00 3.13 6.82
CA ALA A 313 16.89 2.03 7.20
C ALA A 313 18.22 2.08 6.43
N LEU A 314 18.18 2.33 5.13
CA LEU A 314 19.40 2.53 4.30
C LEU A 314 20.23 3.73 4.79
N LEU A 315 19.58 4.86 5.05
CA LEU A 315 20.24 6.11 5.45
C LEU A 315 20.82 6.02 6.87
N CYS A 316 20.38 5.09 7.72
CA CYS A 316 21.04 4.81 8.99
C CYS A 316 22.50 4.37 8.80
N LEU A 317 22.89 3.86 7.63
CA LEU A 317 24.26 3.42 7.33
C LEU A 317 25.05 4.40 6.45
N CYS A 318 24.49 5.58 6.15
CA CYS A 318 25.10 6.53 5.23
C CYS A 318 26.38 7.20 5.78
N GLU A 319 27.15 7.82 4.88
CA GLU A 319 28.32 8.63 5.24
C GLU A 319 27.93 10.10 5.36
N GLY A 320 27.36 10.46 6.51
CA GLY A 320 27.02 11.82 6.86
C GLY A 320 25.63 11.96 7.44
N LYS A 321 25.02 13.11 7.18
CA LYS A 321 23.74 13.51 7.77
C LYS A 321 22.65 13.56 6.71
N SER A 322 21.58 12.80 6.94
CA SER A 322 20.39 12.80 6.09
C SER A 322 19.20 13.45 6.80
N VAL A 323 18.24 13.92 6.02
CA VAL A 323 16.96 14.45 6.54
C VAL A 323 15.81 13.82 5.78
N VAL A 324 14.83 13.30 6.52
CA VAL A 324 13.62 12.74 5.93
C VAL A 324 12.41 13.46 6.50
N LYS A 325 11.65 14.13 5.64
CA LYS A 325 10.39 14.80 5.97
C LYS A 325 9.21 14.01 5.42
N GLU A 326 8.21 13.77 6.27
CA GLU A 326 6.99 13.07 5.90
C GLU A 326 5.84 14.09 5.79
N ALA A 327 5.43 14.39 4.55
CA ALA A 327 4.40 15.37 4.26
C ALA A 327 3.00 14.77 4.04
N ILE A 328 2.91 13.44 3.85
CA ILE A 328 1.63 12.75 3.65
C ILE A 328 1.05 12.28 4.98
N TYR A 329 1.88 11.65 5.82
CA TYR A 329 1.49 11.11 7.12
C TYR A 329 2.47 11.53 8.22
N PRO A 330 2.40 12.77 8.75
CA PRO A 330 3.46 13.36 9.58
C PRO A 330 3.92 12.53 10.80
N HIS A 331 3.10 11.58 11.27
CA HIS A 331 3.37 10.69 12.41
C HIS A 331 3.92 9.30 12.00
N ARG A 332 4.22 9.06 10.72
CA ARG A 332 4.70 7.77 10.21
C ARG A 332 6.18 7.53 10.51
N PHE A 333 6.55 7.59 11.79
CA PHE A 333 7.93 7.38 12.27
C PHE A 333 8.03 6.35 13.41
N LEU A 334 6.98 5.59 13.71
CA LEU A 334 6.99 4.63 14.84
C LEU A 334 8.16 3.62 14.79
N TYR A 335 8.57 3.22 13.58
CA TYR A 335 9.68 2.28 13.37
C TYR A 335 11.07 2.85 13.74
N THR A 336 11.22 4.17 13.92
CA THR A 336 12.53 4.76 14.23
C THR A 336 13.02 4.37 15.62
N GLY A 337 12.11 4.14 16.57
CA GLY A 337 12.48 3.62 17.89
C GLY A 337 13.10 2.22 17.81
N GLU A 338 12.57 1.36 16.94
CA GLU A 338 13.11 0.04 16.67
C GLU A 338 14.49 0.12 15.99
N LEU A 339 14.69 1.04 15.04
CA LEU A 339 16.01 1.28 14.45
C LEU A 339 17.02 1.83 15.48
N GLN A 340 16.59 2.69 16.41
CA GLN A 340 17.44 3.17 17.50
C GLN A 340 17.85 2.03 18.45
N ARG A 341 16.99 1.03 18.70
CA ARG A 341 17.36 -0.20 19.45
C ARG A 341 18.48 -0.99 18.76
N MET A 342 18.58 -0.90 17.43
CA MET A 342 19.70 -1.46 16.65
C MET A 342 20.96 -0.56 16.66
N GLY A 343 20.96 0.56 17.38
CA GLY A 343 22.07 1.50 17.46
C GLY A 343 22.06 2.60 16.39
N ALA A 344 20.96 2.80 15.66
CA ALA A 344 20.85 3.93 14.73
C ALA A 344 20.81 5.28 15.47
N ASN A 345 21.47 6.31 14.92
CA ASN A 345 21.42 7.67 15.43
C ASN A 345 20.38 8.48 14.65
N ILE A 346 19.15 8.50 15.19
CA ILE A 346 18.00 9.22 14.63
C ILE A 346 17.53 10.25 15.64
N ILE A 347 17.37 11.50 15.20
CA ILE A 347 16.85 12.60 16.00
C ILE A 347 15.46 12.97 15.46
N PRO A 348 14.38 12.66 16.20
CA PRO A 348 13.03 12.98 15.77
C PRO A 348 12.75 14.48 15.85
N ARG A 349 11.96 14.97 14.88
CA ARG A 349 11.33 16.29 14.82
C ARG A 349 9.85 16.09 14.46
N LYS A 350 9.04 17.14 14.57
CA LYS A 350 7.56 17.05 14.45
C LYS A 350 7.05 16.24 13.24
N ALA A 351 7.58 16.52 12.04
CA ALA A 351 7.19 15.84 10.79
C ALA A 351 8.43 15.43 9.97
N SER A 352 9.58 15.32 10.64
CA SER A 352 10.83 14.96 10.00
C SER A 352 11.76 14.26 10.98
N ILE A 353 12.76 13.59 10.44
CA ILE A 353 13.85 12.99 11.22
C ILE A 353 15.18 13.43 10.63
N ILE A 354 16.15 13.62 11.51
CA ILE A 354 17.55 13.79 11.14
C ILE A 354 18.24 12.47 11.43
N ILE A 355 18.99 11.95 10.47
CA ILE A 355 19.69 10.67 10.58
C ILE A 355 21.18 10.96 10.47
N ASN A 356 21.94 10.65 11.51
CA ASN A 356 23.40 10.65 11.44
C ASN A 356 23.82 9.20 11.15
N GLY A 357 24.34 8.96 9.96
CA GLY A 357 24.67 7.61 9.55
C GLY A 357 25.76 6.99 10.45
N VAL A 358 25.54 5.73 10.86
CA VAL A 358 26.46 4.95 11.69
C VAL A 358 27.24 3.97 10.83
N LYS A 359 28.38 3.49 11.34
CA LYS A 359 29.21 2.50 10.61
C LYS A 359 28.53 1.13 10.51
N GLN A 360 27.73 0.76 11.51
CA GLN A 360 27.13 -0.56 11.62
C GLN A 360 25.91 -0.53 12.54
N LEU A 361 24.88 -1.31 12.21
CA LEU A 361 23.75 -1.63 13.08
C LEU A 361 24.02 -2.93 13.84
N LYS A 362 23.39 -3.11 15.00
CA LYS A 362 23.48 -4.33 15.82
C LYS A 362 22.16 -5.08 15.80
N GLY A 363 22.25 -6.41 15.80
CA GLY A 363 21.08 -7.28 15.93
C GLY A 363 20.34 -7.04 17.23
N ALA A 364 19.01 -7.08 17.18
CA ALA A 364 18.13 -6.82 18.31
C ALA A 364 16.79 -7.56 18.17
N LYS A 365 16.03 -7.61 19.27
CA LYS A 365 14.62 -8.05 19.26
C LYS A 365 13.73 -6.83 19.00
N LEU A 366 12.96 -6.89 17.92
CA LEU A 366 12.20 -5.79 17.35
C LEU A 366 10.73 -6.15 17.12
N MET A 367 9.89 -5.13 16.93
CA MET A 367 8.46 -5.31 16.65
C MET A 367 8.02 -4.51 15.42
N ALA A 368 7.37 -5.17 14.46
CA ALA A 368 6.76 -4.47 13.34
C ALA A 368 5.50 -3.69 13.79
N SER A 369 5.40 -2.40 13.43
CA SER A 369 4.25 -1.53 13.70
C SER A 369 3.26 -1.41 12.53
N ASP A 370 3.75 -1.62 11.31
CA ASP A 370 2.98 -1.62 10.07
C ASP A 370 3.75 -2.35 8.95
N ILE A 371 3.12 -2.51 7.78
CA ILE A 371 3.67 -3.24 6.62
C ILE A 371 5.08 -2.74 6.26
N ARG A 372 5.24 -1.42 6.08
CA ARG A 372 6.48 -0.83 5.53
C ARG A 372 7.50 -0.59 6.62
N ALA A 373 7.06 -0.29 7.84
CA ALA A 373 7.91 -0.38 9.03
C ALA A 373 8.54 -1.77 9.18
N GLY A 374 7.74 -2.84 9.12
CA GLY A 374 8.25 -4.21 9.22
C GLY A 374 9.28 -4.54 8.14
N ALA A 375 9.02 -4.15 6.88
CA ALA A 375 10.01 -4.29 5.81
C ALA A 375 11.30 -3.52 6.09
N SER A 376 11.23 -2.29 6.60
CA SER A 376 12.42 -1.53 6.98
C SER A 376 13.27 -2.20 8.06
N LEU A 377 12.62 -2.87 9.03
CA LEU A 377 13.32 -3.62 10.08
C LEU A 377 13.98 -4.88 9.51
N VAL A 378 13.33 -5.55 8.55
CA VAL A 378 13.95 -6.67 7.81
C VAL A 378 15.21 -6.19 7.09
N LEU A 379 15.13 -5.09 6.34
CA LEU A 379 16.28 -4.53 5.64
C LEU A 379 17.42 -4.14 6.58
N ALA A 380 17.08 -3.48 7.70
CA ALA A 380 18.06 -3.15 8.73
C ALA A 380 18.72 -4.42 9.31
N GLY A 381 17.94 -5.46 9.60
CA GLY A 381 18.41 -6.75 10.08
C GLY A 381 19.38 -7.44 9.13
N LEU A 382 19.14 -7.39 7.81
CA LEU A 382 20.05 -7.95 6.80
C LEU A 382 21.45 -7.31 6.83
N SER A 383 21.55 -6.05 7.27
CA SER A 383 22.81 -5.30 7.36
C SER A 383 23.43 -5.26 8.76
N ALA A 384 22.75 -5.83 9.76
CA ALA A 384 23.15 -5.72 11.15
C ALA A 384 24.22 -6.77 11.53
N LYS A 385 25.06 -6.45 12.51
CA LYS A 385 25.96 -7.42 13.14
C LYS A 385 25.21 -8.23 14.19
N GLY A 386 25.23 -9.55 14.03
CA GLY A 386 24.56 -10.50 14.91
C GLY A 386 23.13 -10.79 14.47
N GLU A 387 22.38 -11.45 15.36
CA GLU A 387 21.02 -11.90 15.08
C GLU A 387 19.98 -10.81 15.35
N THR A 388 19.04 -10.62 14.42
CA THR A 388 17.86 -9.78 14.57
C THR A 388 16.61 -10.67 14.61
N THR A 389 15.74 -10.45 15.60
CA THR A 389 14.43 -11.10 15.68
C THR A 389 13.34 -10.04 15.49
N ILE A 390 12.39 -10.28 14.60
CA ILE A 390 11.27 -9.38 14.33
C ILE A 390 9.95 -10.10 14.63
N SER A 391 9.23 -9.59 15.62
CA SER A 391 7.89 -10.06 16.00
C SER A 391 6.79 -9.25 15.30
N ARG A 392 5.53 -9.70 15.44
CA ARG A 392 4.34 -9.09 14.82
C ARG A 392 4.39 -9.06 13.28
N ILE A 393 4.95 -10.12 12.69
CA ILE A 393 5.18 -10.22 11.23
C ILE A 393 3.88 -10.30 10.42
N TYR A 394 2.73 -10.50 11.06
CA TYR A 394 1.41 -10.37 10.43
C TYR A 394 1.22 -9.00 9.75
N HIS A 395 1.92 -7.95 10.20
CA HIS A 395 1.96 -6.68 9.48
C HIS A 395 2.65 -6.79 8.13
N ILE A 396 3.75 -7.53 8.03
CA ILE A 396 4.53 -7.72 6.81
C ILE A 396 3.75 -8.58 5.81
N ASP A 397 3.12 -9.65 6.29
CA ASP A 397 2.32 -10.61 5.49
C ASP A 397 1.11 -9.97 4.78
N ARG A 398 0.72 -8.77 5.18
CA ARG A 398 -0.33 -7.99 4.51
C ARG A 398 0.13 -7.34 3.20
N GLY A 399 1.43 -7.23 2.96
CA GLY A 399 1.96 -6.49 1.82
C GLY A 399 3.16 -7.09 1.11
N TYR A 400 3.75 -8.18 1.60
CA TYR A 400 4.84 -8.89 0.93
C TYR A 400 4.51 -10.36 0.78
N GLU A 401 4.62 -10.87 -0.44
CA GLU A 401 4.46 -12.28 -0.73
C GLU A 401 5.80 -12.99 -0.61
N ARG A 402 5.86 -14.05 0.22
CA ARG A 402 7.03 -14.94 0.32
C ARG A 402 8.35 -14.18 0.52
N LEU A 403 8.34 -13.14 1.36
CA LEU A 403 9.48 -12.25 1.57
C LEU A 403 10.72 -13.02 2.04
N THR A 404 10.54 -13.93 3.00
CA THR A 404 11.61 -14.73 3.58
C THR A 404 12.23 -15.62 2.52
N GLU A 405 11.40 -16.31 1.74
CA GLU A 405 11.82 -17.23 0.69
C GLU A 405 12.59 -16.50 -0.41
N LYS A 406 12.05 -15.38 -0.91
CA LYS A 406 12.70 -14.55 -1.94
C LYS A 406 14.04 -13.97 -1.45
N LEU A 407 14.14 -13.56 -0.18
CA LEU A 407 15.42 -13.11 0.38
C LEU A 407 16.42 -14.27 0.57
N SER A 408 15.95 -15.44 1.01
CA SER A 408 16.80 -16.62 1.15
C SER A 408 17.37 -17.08 -0.20
N THR A 409 16.59 -17.02 -1.29
CA THR A 409 17.10 -17.32 -2.64
C THR A 409 18.18 -16.35 -3.12
N LEU A 410 18.23 -15.14 -2.55
CA LEU A 410 19.26 -14.14 -2.81
C LEU A 410 20.49 -14.29 -1.89
N GLY A 411 20.53 -15.30 -1.03
CA GLY A 411 21.65 -15.57 -0.11
C GLY A 411 21.49 -14.99 1.30
N ALA A 412 20.34 -14.42 1.65
CA ALA A 412 20.07 -13.98 3.03
C ALA A 412 20.02 -15.18 3.99
N LYS A 413 20.60 -15.04 5.18
CA LYS A 413 20.40 -15.96 6.29
C LYS A 413 19.16 -15.54 7.09
N ILE A 414 17.99 -15.87 6.55
CA ILE A 414 16.69 -15.48 7.09
C ILE A 414 15.74 -16.69 7.18
N LYS A 415 14.99 -16.78 8.28
CA LYS A 415 14.00 -17.84 8.50
C LYS A 415 12.80 -17.34 9.29
N ARG A 416 11.69 -18.09 9.20
CA ARG A 416 10.51 -17.94 10.06
C ARG A 416 10.54 -19.00 11.16
N GLU A 417 10.11 -18.63 12.36
CA GLU A 417 9.95 -19.57 13.47
C GLU A 417 8.65 -19.32 14.25
N PRO A 418 8.06 -20.35 14.87
CA PRO A 418 6.97 -20.18 15.83
C PRO A 418 7.40 -19.29 17.01
N GLU A 419 6.51 -18.38 17.40
CA GLU A 419 6.68 -17.50 18.54
C GLU A 419 5.91 -18.08 19.74
N LYS A 420 6.64 -18.75 20.66
CA LYS A 420 6.07 -19.45 21.82
C LYS A 420 5.54 -18.51 22.91
N THR A 421 5.99 -17.27 22.96
CA THR A 421 5.51 -16.27 23.93
C THR A 421 5.28 -14.95 23.18
N PRO A 422 4.02 -14.52 23.01
CA PRO A 422 3.76 -13.22 22.38
C PRO A 422 4.32 -12.11 23.29
N PRO A 423 5.03 -11.11 22.75
CA PRO A 423 5.47 -9.99 23.55
C PRO A 423 4.25 -9.25 24.14
N PRO A 424 4.38 -8.61 25.32
CA PRO A 424 3.29 -7.86 25.90
C PRO A 424 2.78 -6.80 24.90
N VAL A 425 1.46 -6.72 24.77
CA VAL A 425 0.82 -5.62 24.03
C VAL A 425 1.04 -4.37 24.87
N SER A 426 1.92 -3.46 24.43
CA SER A 426 2.15 -2.19 25.12
C SER A 426 0.83 -1.42 25.21
N THR A 427 0.32 -1.26 26.43
CA THR A 427 -0.93 -0.56 26.75
C THR A 427 -0.79 0.97 26.73
N GLU A 428 0.44 1.49 26.54
CA GLU A 428 0.75 2.92 26.49
C GLU A 428 0.06 3.66 25.33
N ASN A 429 -0.24 2.98 24.22
CA ASN A 429 -0.96 3.58 23.09
C ASN A 429 -2.47 3.82 23.36
N SER A 430 -3.02 3.33 24.47
CA SER A 430 -4.45 3.50 24.78
C SER A 430 -4.80 4.89 25.33
N GLN A 431 -3.85 5.56 25.98
CA GLN A 431 -4.04 6.92 26.50
C GLN A 431 -3.99 7.96 25.38
N ASP A 432 -3.10 7.78 24.41
CA ASP A 432 -3.02 8.64 23.21
C ASP A 432 -4.27 8.50 22.33
N LEU A 433 -4.85 7.30 22.22
CA LEU A 433 -6.10 7.08 21.50
C LEU A 433 -7.28 7.79 22.17
N LYS A 434 -7.35 7.78 23.51
CA LYS A 434 -8.38 8.50 24.28
C LYS A 434 -8.25 10.01 24.12
N HIS A 435 -7.02 10.54 24.15
CA HIS A 435 -6.76 11.97 23.89
C HIS A 435 -7.15 12.36 22.45
N TYR A 436 -6.88 11.50 21.48
CA TYR A 436 -7.18 11.74 20.07
C TYR A 436 -8.69 11.71 19.77
N VAL A 437 -9.43 10.76 20.33
CA VAL A 437 -10.91 10.70 20.21
C VAL A 437 -11.56 11.90 20.89
N LYS A 438 -11.05 12.33 22.05
CA LYS A 438 -11.54 13.54 22.73
C LYS A 438 -11.32 14.79 21.89
N ALA A 439 -10.17 14.92 21.21
CA ALA A 439 -9.86 16.05 20.33
C ALA A 439 -10.70 16.11 19.04
N ILE A 440 -11.22 14.97 18.57
CA ILE A 440 -12.15 14.91 17.43
C ILE A 440 -13.57 15.33 17.86
N LEU A 441 -13.98 15.00 19.08
CA LEU A 441 -15.32 15.26 19.58
C LEU A 441 -15.53 16.68 20.14
N THR A 442 -14.46 17.42 20.46
CA THR A 442 -14.55 18.75 21.10
C THR A 442 -14.28 19.95 20.19
N ARG A 443 -14.07 19.76 18.88
CA ARG A 443 -14.05 20.89 17.94
C ARG A 443 -15.48 21.26 17.53
N LYS A 444 -16.12 22.11 18.34
CA LYS A 444 -17.20 22.99 17.90
C LYS A 444 -16.63 24.17 17.12
#